data_AF-F8PFM3-F1
#
_entry.id   AF-F8PFM3-F1
#
_cell.length_a   1.000
_cell.length_b   1.000
_cell.length_c   1.000
_cell.angle_alpha   90.00
_cell.angle_beta   90.00
_cell.angle_gamma   90.00
#
_symmetry.space_group_name_H-M   'P 1'
#
loop_
_entity.id
_entity.type
_entity.pdbx_description
1 polymer ?
#
loop_
_entity_poly.entity_id
_entity_poly.type
_entity_poly.pdbx_seq_one_letter_code
_entity_poly.pdbx_strand_id
1 'polypeptide(L)'
;MLEDAIAQNYRLRQRLQRVAADVRDYETLRSNFMRTVGMPHRSIPPELLDAFSHDPSSVTSGTRKTKSWRAVEDIHNRIVRQQETFRIFLSIVKEDGIPAPESILDDHINTLMDKLQRLERHHKSMTAKAAEVKDALTKVKGTHAAVKIQYNDTLSHTSAVYPELSQIVALEESYKDQYQQFWELGMDALTFILDTVTPFWRTYGKTIGDDVQDFLIIPWYRNEFTGEPKRYPIRSLPRRSFQHWMGLLLFFFITAAVILLQAHAAMSSIYNYKLPWIGNDGFRWILMPFFWIGILIQWGAVLFELCIFFAQMGVIAWWIGWAAKIFT
;
A
#
# COMPACT_ATOMS: atom_id res chain seq x y z
N MET A 1 39.59 25.41 21.87
CA MET A 1 39.80 24.89 23.25
C MET A 1 39.18 25.82 24.30
N LEU A 2 39.72 27.03 24.54
CA LEU A 2 39.14 27.95 25.55
C LEU A 2 37.77 28.51 25.11
N GLU A 3 37.64 28.92 23.85
CA GLU A 3 36.38 29.44 23.29
C GLU A 3 35.28 28.36 23.27
N ASP A 4 35.65 27.12 22.94
CA ASP A 4 34.73 25.98 23.00
C ASP A 4 34.25 25.70 24.42
N ALA A 5 35.14 25.78 25.41
CA ALA A 5 34.79 25.62 26.82
C ALA A 5 33.88 26.75 27.32
N ILE A 6 34.10 27.99 26.88
CA ILE A 6 33.23 29.14 27.17
C ILE A 6 31.84 28.93 26.55
N ALA A 7 31.78 28.51 25.29
CA ALA A 7 30.52 28.23 24.59
C ALA A 7 29.76 27.06 25.25
N GLN A 8 30.47 26.02 25.70
CA GLN A 8 29.89 24.88 26.39
C GLN A 8 29.34 25.28 27.77
N ASN A 9 30.06 26.09 28.54
CA ASN A 9 29.57 26.63 29.81
C ASN A 9 28.33 27.51 29.62
N TYR A 10 28.31 28.35 28.59
CA TYR A 10 27.12 29.17 28.29
C TYR A 10 25.90 28.31 27.97
N ARG A 11 26.06 27.23 27.17
CA ARG A 11 24.99 26.27 26.89
C ARG A 11 24.55 25.51 28.14
N LEU A 12 25.48 25.12 29.00
CA LEU A 12 25.18 24.42 30.25
C LEU A 12 24.38 25.33 31.20
N ARG A 13 24.76 26.60 31.30
CA ARG A 13 24.02 27.61 32.07
C ARG A 13 22.59 27.78 31.57
N GLN A 14 22.38 27.91 30.26
CA GLN A 14 21.02 28.01 29.69
C GLN A 14 20.18 26.77 30.00
N ARG A 15 20.79 25.58 29.97
CA ARG A 15 20.12 24.33 30.35
C ARG A 15 19.75 24.31 31.83
N LEU A 16 20.66 24.68 32.72
CA LEU A 16 20.40 24.74 34.16
C LEU A 16 19.30 25.75 34.50
N GLN A 17 19.31 26.92 33.86
CA GLN A 17 18.25 27.91 34.03
C GLN A 17 16.89 27.43 33.53
N ARG A 18 16.86 26.72 32.40
CA ARG A 18 15.63 26.08 31.90
C ARG A 18 15.14 25.00 32.86
N VAL A 19 16.01 24.11 33.31
CA VAL A 19 15.65 23.07 34.30
C VAL A 19 15.14 23.69 35.60
N ALA A 20 15.78 24.76 36.09
CA ALA A 20 15.32 25.46 37.29
C ALA A 20 13.94 26.12 37.09
N ALA A 21 13.65 26.66 35.91
CA ALA A 21 12.33 27.17 35.56
C ALA A 21 11.29 26.05 35.51
N ASP A 22 11.60 24.94 34.83
CA ASP A 22 10.71 23.78 34.72
C ASP A 22 10.38 23.17 36.09
N VAL A 23 11.36 23.11 37.02
CA VAL A 23 11.16 22.63 38.38
C VAL A 23 10.29 23.60 39.20
N ARG A 24 10.43 24.91 39.01
CA ARG A 24 9.54 25.92 39.62
C ARG A 24 8.11 25.80 39.10
N ASP A 25 7.95 25.58 37.80
CA ASP A 25 6.64 25.38 37.17
C ASP A 25 5.98 24.08 37.67
N TYR A 26 6.76 23.01 37.81
CA TYR A 26 6.28 21.77 38.42
C TYR A 26 5.83 21.98 39.88
N GLU A 27 6.59 22.73 40.65
CA GLU A 27 6.30 23.00 42.06
C GLU A 27 5.05 23.88 42.24
N THR A 28 4.86 24.87 41.36
CA THR A 28 3.64 25.69 41.34
C THR A 28 2.40 24.89 40.92
N LEU A 29 2.53 24.01 39.91
CA LEU A 29 1.44 23.10 39.53
C LEU A 29 1.10 22.13 40.65
N ARG A 30 2.12 21.54 41.29
CA ARG A 30 1.95 20.59 42.39
C ARG A 30 1.32 21.24 43.61
N SER A 31 1.77 22.43 44.01
CA SER A 31 1.18 23.16 45.13
C SER A 31 -0.26 23.58 44.87
N ASN A 32 -0.60 23.99 43.65
CA ASN A 32 -1.98 24.28 43.25
C ASN A 32 -2.87 23.02 43.29
N PHE A 33 -2.37 21.90 42.78
CA PHE A 33 -3.09 20.62 42.81
C PHE A 33 -3.27 20.08 44.22
N MET A 34 -2.26 20.14 45.07
CA MET A 34 -2.38 19.70 46.46
C MET A 34 -3.34 20.59 47.24
N ARG A 35 -3.39 21.90 46.94
CA ARG A 35 -4.37 22.83 47.52
C ARG A 35 -5.81 22.52 47.09
N THR A 36 -6.05 22.12 45.85
CA THR A 36 -7.40 21.71 45.39
C THR A 36 -7.84 20.39 46.00
N VAL A 37 -6.90 19.48 46.26
CA VAL A 37 -7.15 18.16 46.87
C VAL A 37 -7.16 18.21 48.41
N GLY A 38 -6.81 19.35 49.03
CA GLY A 38 -6.83 19.55 50.48
C GLY A 38 -5.70 18.81 51.22
N MET A 39 -4.64 18.42 50.52
CA MET A 39 -3.50 17.73 51.11
C MET A 39 -2.39 18.71 51.54
N PRO A 40 -1.70 18.46 52.66
CA PRO A 40 -0.57 19.28 53.08
C PRO A 40 0.59 19.12 52.07
N HIS A 41 0.97 20.22 51.43
CA HIS A 41 2.12 20.27 50.51
C HIS A 41 3.33 20.87 51.20
N ARG A 42 4.47 20.17 51.14
CA ARG A 42 5.76 20.71 51.58
C ARG A 42 6.45 21.34 50.38
N SER A 43 6.57 22.66 50.40
CA SER A 43 7.23 23.37 49.32
C SER A 43 8.71 23.01 49.24
N ILE A 44 9.25 22.88 48.03
CA ILE A 44 10.69 22.79 47.83
C ILE A 44 11.33 24.06 48.41
N PRO A 45 12.38 23.95 49.25
CA PRO A 45 13.03 25.11 49.83
C PRO A 45 13.54 26.06 48.74
N PRO A 46 13.28 27.37 48.85
CA PRO A 46 13.71 28.34 47.84
C PRO A 46 15.24 28.35 47.69
N GLU A 47 15.99 28.01 48.74
CA GLU A 47 17.45 27.91 48.72
C GLU A 47 17.93 26.81 47.76
N LEU A 48 17.15 25.74 47.60
CA LEU A 48 17.48 24.62 46.71
C LEU A 48 17.16 24.96 45.25
N LEU A 49 16.06 25.67 45.01
CA LEU A 49 15.71 26.19 43.68
C LEU A 49 16.70 27.27 43.22
N ASP A 50 17.14 28.11 44.15
CA ASP A 50 18.14 29.13 43.88
C ASP A 50 19.52 28.51 43.63
N ALA A 51 19.89 27.44 44.35
CA ALA A 51 21.11 26.67 44.10
C ALA A 51 21.12 26.03 42.69
N PHE A 52 19.97 25.54 42.19
CA PHE A 52 19.85 25.05 40.81
C PHE A 52 19.99 26.15 39.76
N SER A 53 19.54 27.37 40.08
CA SER A 53 19.55 28.50 39.15
C SER A 53 20.91 29.22 39.07
N HIS A 54 21.72 29.12 40.13
CA HIS A 54 23.03 29.75 40.24
C HIS A 54 24.16 28.81 39.81
N ASP A 55 24.72 29.09 38.64
CA ASP A 55 25.91 28.43 38.12
C ASP A 55 27.14 28.77 39.02
N PRO A 56 27.83 27.76 39.59
CA PRO A 56 28.98 27.98 40.46
C PRO A 56 30.17 28.63 39.73
N SER A 57 30.22 28.53 38.39
CA SER A 57 31.22 29.15 37.53
C SER A 57 30.83 30.56 37.03
N SER A 58 29.61 31.02 37.33
CA SER A 58 29.16 32.34 36.89
C SER A 58 29.97 33.44 37.59
N VAL A 59 30.70 34.21 36.78
CA VAL A 59 31.48 35.37 37.18
C VAL A 59 30.54 36.54 37.50
N THR A 60 29.68 36.39 38.50
CA THR A 60 28.90 37.48 39.06
C THR A 60 29.78 38.24 40.04
N SER A 61 30.34 39.34 39.52
CA SER A 61 31.04 40.48 40.17
C SER A 61 32.23 40.23 41.11
N GLY A 62 32.23 39.22 41.99
CA GLY A 62 33.28 39.00 43.00
C GLY A 62 34.54 38.32 42.47
N THR A 63 34.39 37.28 41.64
CA THR A 63 35.49 36.51 41.06
C THR A 63 36.21 37.23 39.92
N ARG A 64 35.70 38.39 39.47
CA ARG A 64 36.32 39.21 38.42
C ARG A 64 37.63 39.86 38.89
N LYS A 65 37.80 40.04 40.21
CA LYS A 65 39.02 40.60 40.83
C LYS A 65 40.05 39.54 41.23
N THR A 66 39.64 38.28 41.38
CA THR A 66 40.53 37.18 41.77
C THR A 66 41.10 36.52 40.52
N LYS A 67 42.40 36.70 40.26
CA LYS A 67 43.11 36.02 39.17
C LYS A 67 43.67 34.68 39.66
N SER A 68 43.67 33.66 38.79
CA SER A 68 44.33 32.35 38.98
C SER A 68 43.62 31.39 39.96
N TRP A 69 44.34 30.38 40.46
CA TRP A 69 43.89 29.21 41.25
C TRP A 69 42.86 29.49 42.34
N ARG A 70 42.87 30.67 42.96
CA ARG A 70 41.87 31.09 43.96
C ARG A 70 40.45 31.17 43.41
N ALA A 71 40.29 31.54 42.13
CA ALA A 71 38.99 31.52 41.49
C ALA A 71 38.49 30.08 41.29
N VAL A 72 39.40 29.14 41.00
CA VAL A 72 39.07 27.71 40.88
C VAL A 72 38.66 27.14 42.24
N GLU A 73 39.37 27.53 43.30
CA GLU A 73 39.07 27.12 44.67
C GLU A 73 37.75 27.70 45.20
N ASP A 74 37.42 28.96 44.88
CA ASP A 74 36.11 29.55 45.22
C ASP A 74 34.97 28.83 44.49
N ILE A 75 35.14 28.49 43.20
CA ILE A 75 34.17 27.69 42.44
C ILE A 75 34.01 26.30 43.07
N HIS A 76 35.12 25.65 43.44
CA HIS A 76 35.10 24.35 44.11
C HIS A 76 34.34 24.42 45.44
N ASN A 77 34.61 25.43 46.28
CA ASN A 77 33.92 25.63 47.55
C ASN A 77 32.41 25.90 47.37
N ARG A 78 32.00 26.61 46.31
CA ARG A 78 30.58 26.81 45.98
C ARG A 78 29.90 25.51 45.57
N ILE A 79 30.56 24.67 44.76
CA ILE A 79 30.05 23.34 44.39
C ILE A 79 29.90 22.46 45.63
N VAL A 80 30.89 22.46 46.52
CA VAL A 80 30.85 21.70 47.77
C VAL A 80 29.67 22.14 48.65
N ARG A 81 29.45 23.44 48.83
CA ARG A 81 28.30 23.96 49.58
C ARG A 81 26.96 23.59 48.93
N GLN A 82 26.86 23.67 47.61
CA GLN A 82 25.65 23.24 46.89
C GLN A 82 25.39 21.75 47.13
N GLN A 83 26.40 20.89 47.02
CA GLN A 83 26.29 19.46 47.30
C GLN A 83 25.89 19.17 48.75
N GLU A 84 26.40 19.96 49.70
CA GLU A 84 26.05 19.84 51.11
C GLU A 84 24.59 20.21 51.35
N THR A 85 24.09 21.31 50.76
CA THR A 85 22.66 21.67 50.80
C THR A 85 21.78 20.56 50.21
N PHE A 86 22.19 19.94 49.09
CA PHE A 86 21.48 18.80 48.51
C PHE A 86 21.47 17.59 49.43
N ARG A 87 22.60 17.26 50.06
CA ARG A 87 22.69 16.13 51.00
C ARG A 87 21.82 16.35 52.22
N ILE A 88 21.81 17.56 52.79
CA ILE A 88 20.97 17.94 53.93
C ILE A 88 19.49 17.82 53.57
N PHE A 89 19.09 18.29 52.38
CA PHE A 89 17.71 18.14 51.92
C PHE A 89 17.33 16.66 51.74
N LEU A 90 18.20 15.85 51.13
CA LEU A 90 17.97 14.42 50.94
C LEU A 90 17.90 13.66 52.27
N SER A 91 18.68 14.04 53.29
CA SER A 91 18.57 13.45 54.62
C SER A 91 17.27 13.83 55.32
N ILE A 92 16.81 15.07 55.19
CA ILE A 92 15.53 15.54 55.77
C ILE A 92 14.34 14.83 55.10
N VAL A 93 14.37 14.66 53.77
CA VAL A 93 13.35 13.89 53.03
C VAL A 93 13.33 12.41 53.44
N LYS A 94 14.48 11.88 53.88
CA LYS A 94 14.62 10.48 54.32
C LYS A 94 14.22 10.26 55.79
N GLU A 95 14.42 11.26 56.66
CA GLU A 95 14.04 11.21 58.09
C GLU A 95 12.55 11.46 58.34
N ASP A 96 11.87 12.26 57.51
CA ASP A 96 10.48 12.63 57.78
C ASP A 96 9.45 11.48 57.61
N GLY A 97 9.87 10.28 57.21
CA GLY A 97 9.04 9.06 57.30
C GLY A 97 7.68 9.15 56.61
N ILE A 98 7.46 10.14 55.74
CA ILE A 98 6.23 10.28 54.97
C ILE A 98 6.31 9.19 53.90
N PRO A 99 5.37 8.21 53.88
CA PRO A 99 5.34 7.24 52.79
C PRO A 99 5.24 8.02 51.50
N ALA A 100 6.23 7.85 50.62
CA ALA A 100 6.14 8.38 49.27
C ALA A 100 4.80 7.87 48.70
N PRO A 101 3.90 8.76 48.22
CA PRO A 101 2.68 8.29 47.58
C PRO A 101 3.11 7.32 46.48
N GLU A 102 2.55 6.11 46.47
CA GLU A 102 2.85 5.10 45.44
C GLU A 102 2.90 5.79 44.09
N SER A 103 4.09 5.84 43.52
CA SER A 103 4.34 6.51 42.26
C SER A 103 3.55 5.75 41.22
N ILE A 104 2.43 6.34 40.76
CA ILE A 104 1.59 5.83 39.67
C ILE A 104 2.44 5.53 38.42
N LEU A 105 3.64 6.13 38.32
CA LEU A 105 4.59 5.97 37.24
C LEU A 105 5.51 4.74 37.40
N ASP A 106 5.68 4.18 38.60
CA ASP A 106 6.60 3.05 38.81
C ASP A 106 6.09 1.80 38.09
N ASP A 107 4.78 1.55 38.12
CA ASP A 107 4.15 0.47 37.35
C ASP A 107 4.30 0.67 35.84
N HIS A 108 4.20 1.92 35.37
CA HIS A 108 4.37 2.25 33.95
C HIS A 108 5.83 2.10 33.51
N ILE A 109 6.80 2.45 34.36
CA ILE A 109 8.23 2.28 34.10
C ILE A 109 8.59 0.79 34.11
N ASN A 110 8.07 0.02 35.07
CA ASN A 110 8.32 -1.42 35.16
C ASN A 110 7.71 -2.17 33.97
N THR A 111 6.48 -1.82 33.56
CA THR A 111 5.86 -2.41 32.36
C THR A 111 6.58 -2.01 31.07
N LEU A 112 7.09 -0.78 30.97
CA LEU A 112 7.92 -0.36 29.84
C LEU A 112 9.24 -1.15 29.81
N MET A 113 9.90 -1.33 30.95
CA MET A 113 11.14 -2.08 31.06
C MET A 113 10.95 -3.56 30.69
N ASP A 114 9.85 -4.19 31.13
CA ASP A 114 9.51 -5.56 30.74
C ASP A 114 9.26 -5.67 29.23
N LYS A 115 8.51 -4.73 28.64
CA LYS A 115 8.31 -4.68 27.18
C LYS A 115 9.62 -4.52 26.42
N LEU A 116 10.53 -3.69 26.91
CA LEU A 116 11.82 -3.43 26.27
C LEU A 116 12.74 -4.66 26.36
N GLN A 117 12.74 -5.37 27.48
CA GLN A 117 13.43 -6.65 27.62
C GLN A 117 12.85 -7.74 26.71
N ARG A 118 11.51 -7.83 26.59
CA ARG A 118 10.87 -8.76 25.64
C ARG A 118 11.26 -8.44 24.21
N LEU A 119 11.28 -7.16 23.84
CA LEU A 119 11.71 -6.71 22.53
C LEU A 119 13.17 -7.08 22.25
N GLU A 120 14.06 -6.91 23.23
CA GLU A 120 15.47 -7.31 23.10
C GLU A 120 15.62 -8.82 22.90
N ARG A 121 14.86 -9.65 23.63
CA ARG A 121 14.85 -11.11 23.44
C ARG A 121 14.35 -11.50 22.04
N HIS A 122 13.26 -10.86 21.57
CA HIS A 122 12.77 -11.07 20.22
C HIS A 122 13.77 -10.65 19.16
N HIS A 123 14.44 -9.51 19.34
CA HIS A 123 15.48 -9.05 18.43
C HIS A 123 16.64 -10.05 18.36
N LYS A 124 17.13 -10.54 19.51
CA LYS A 124 18.18 -11.59 19.57
C LYS A 124 17.75 -12.89 18.91
N SER A 125 16.50 -13.31 19.08
CA SER A 125 15.97 -14.50 18.42
C SER A 125 15.86 -14.32 16.89
N MET A 126 15.41 -13.15 16.45
CA MET A 126 15.27 -12.81 15.03
C MET A 126 16.63 -12.72 14.34
N THR A 127 17.64 -12.13 14.99
CA THR A 127 19.01 -12.10 14.45
C THR A 127 19.63 -13.48 14.37
N ALA A 128 19.39 -14.36 15.36
CA ALA A 128 19.83 -15.75 15.32
C ALA A 128 19.18 -16.52 14.15
N LYS A 129 17.87 -16.39 13.96
CA LYS A 129 17.18 -17.00 12.81
C LYS A 129 17.66 -16.45 11.47
N ALA A 130 17.93 -15.14 11.38
CA ALA A 130 18.47 -14.55 10.17
C ALA A 130 19.86 -15.11 9.82
N ALA A 131 20.71 -15.37 10.82
CA ALA A 131 21.99 -16.04 10.63
C ALA A 131 21.81 -17.48 10.15
N GLU A 132 20.89 -18.24 10.74
CA GLU A 132 20.57 -19.61 10.31
C GLU A 132 20.07 -19.66 8.85
N VAL A 133 19.17 -18.76 8.46
CA VAL A 133 18.66 -18.65 7.09
C VAL A 133 19.78 -18.29 6.13
N LYS A 134 20.68 -17.38 6.52
CA LYS A 134 21.85 -17.02 5.71
C LYS A 134 22.75 -18.23 5.48
N ASP A 135 23.00 -19.03 6.51
CA ASP A 135 23.82 -20.25 6.39
C ASP A 135 23.13 -21.36 5.58
N ALA A 136 21.81 -21.49 5.68
CA ALA A 136 21.04 -22.37 4.81
C ALA A 136 21.14 -21.92 3.34
N LEU A 137 21.01 -20.62 3.08
CA LEU A 137 21.08 -20.06 1.74
C LEU A 137 22.46 -20.23 1.11
N THR A 138 23.54 -20.08 1.88
CA THR A 138 24.91 -20.31 1.38
C THR A 138 25.13 -21.78 1.03
N LYS A 139 24.62 -22.72 1.85
CA LYS A 139 24.63 -24.15 1.53
C LYS A 139 23.85 -24.46 0.27
N VAL A 140 22.62 -23.94 0.14
CA VAL A 140 21.78 -24.14 -1.06
C VAL A 140 22.48 -23.58 -2.30
N LYS A 141 23.07 -22.39 -2.22
CA LYS A 141 23.85 -21.81 -3.32
C LYS A 141 25.04 -22.69 -3.72
N GLY A 142 25.74 -23.28 -2.74
CA GLY A 142 26.80 -24.25 -2.99
C GLY A 142 26.30 -25.51 -3.70
N THR A 143 25.20 -26.11 -3.21
CA THR A 143 24.60 -27.28 -3.86
C THR A 143 24.09 -26.98 -5.26
N HIS A 144 23.45 -25.83 -5.48
CA HIS A 144 22.97 -25.42 -6.79
C HIS A 144 24.13 -25.21 -7.77
N ALA A 145 25.24 -24.60 -7.34
CA ALA A 145 26.43 -24.47 -8.17
C ALA A 145 27.01 -25.84 -8.55
N ALA A 146 27.11 -26.78 -7.60
CA ALA A 146 27.59 -28.14 -7.88
C ALA A 146 26.67 -28.90 -8.85
N VAL A 147 25.35 -28.84 -8.62
CA VAL A 147 24.34 -29.46 -9.50
C VAL A 147 24.36 -28.82 -10.88
N LYS A 148 24.52 -27.50 -10.99
CA LYS A 148 24.62 -26.80 -12.27
C LYS A 148 25.84 -27.25 -13.07
N ILE A 149 26.98 -27.47 -12.41
CA ILE A 149 28.18 -28.01 -13.06
C ILE A 149 27.90 -29.42 -13.58
N GLN A 150 27.38 -30.31 -12.73
CA GLN A 150 27.05 -31.70 -13.11
C GLN A 150 26.00 -31.75 -14.23
N TYR A 151 24.99 -30.88 -14.18
CA TYR A 151 23.97 -30.75 -15.20
C TYR A 151 24.58 -30.32 -16.53
N ASN A 152 25.41 -29.28 -16.55
CA ASN A 152 26.07 -28.81 -17.77
C ASN A 152 27.00 -29.86 -18.36
N ASP A 153 27.75 -30.58 -17.51
CA ASP A 153 28.64 -31.65 -17.95
C ASP A 153 27.83 -32.81 -18.57
N THR A 154 26.79 -33.26 -17.87
CA THR A 154 25.86 -34.29 -18.37
C THR A 154 25.19 -33.83 -19.65
N LEU A 155 24.69 -32.59 -19.71
CA LEU A 155 24.05 -32.00 -20.88
C LEU A 155 25.00 -32.02 -22.08
N SER A 156 26.26 -31.63 -21.89
CA SER A 156 27.27 -31.64 -22.96
C SER A 156 27.62 -33.05 -23.43
N HIS A 157 27.68 -34.03 -22.51
CA HIS A 157 27.86 -35.43 -22.86
C HIS A 157 26.65 -35.98 -23.62
N THR A 158 25.42 -35.71 -23.16
CA THR A 158 24.20 -36.14 -23.84
C THR A 158 23.99 -35.46 -25.18
N SER A 159 24.36 -34.19 -25.35
CA SER A 159 24.23 -33.50 -26.64
C SER A 159 25.26 -34.00 -27.65
N ALA A 160 26.45 -34.42 -27.20
CA ALA A 160 27.45 -35.06 -28.06
C ALA A 160 27.01 -36.46 -28.51
N VAL A 161 26.34 -37.23 -27.64
CA VAL A 161 25.87 -38.60 -27.94
C VAL A 161 24.53 -38.61 -28.70
N TYR A 162 23.62 -37.66 -28.40
CA TYR A 162 22.29 -37.55 -28.99
C TYR A 162 22.02 -36.12 -29.51
N PRO A 163 22.62 -35.74 -30.65
CA PRO A 163 22.45 -34.40 -31.21
C PRO A 163 20.99 -34.08 -31.58
N GLU A 164 20.19 -35.09 -31.91
CA GLU A 164 18.76 -34.95 -32.22
C GLU A 164 17.95 -34.43 -31.01
N LEU A 165 18.28 -34.89 -29.79
CA LEU A 165 17.62 -34.40 -28.57
C LEU A 165 17.88 -32.91 -28.35
N SER A 166 19.09 -32.43 -28.68
CA SER A 166 19.43 -31.01 -28.56
C SER A 166 18.64 -30.14 -29.53
N GLN A 167 18.36 -30.65 -30.74
CA GLN A 167 17.52 -29.96 -31.72
C GLN A 167 16.06 -29.90 -31.26
N ILE A 168 15.54 -30.98 -30.67
CA ILE A 168 14.17 -31.03 -30.13
C ILE A 168 14.01 -30.01 -28.99
N VAL A 169 14.97 -29.95 -28.05
CA VAL A 169 14.94 -28.98 -26.94
C VAL A 169 15.02 -27.54 -27.46
N ALA A 170 15.89 -27.28 -28.45
CA ALA A 170 15.98 -25.94 -29.05
C ALA A 170 14.68 -25.53 -29.78
N LEU A 171 14.01 -26.48 -30.44
CA LEU A 171 12.70 -26.25 -31.06
C LEU A 171 11.61 -25.99 -30.01
N GLU A 172 11.61 -26.74 -28.90
CA GLU A 172 10.69 -26.53 -27.79
C GLU A 172 10.87 -25.14 -27.15
N GLU A 173 12.11 -24.74 -26.88
CA GLU A 173 12.43 -23.43 -26.31
C GLU A 173 12.00 -22.30 -27.25
N SER A 174 12.27 -22.45 -28.56
CA SER A 174 11.78 -21.51 -29.57
C SER A 174 10.25 -21.45 -29.65
N TYR A 175 9.55 -22.56 -29.48
CA TYR A 175 8.08 -22.59 -29.50
C TYR A 175 7.50 -21.92 -28.24
N LYS A 176 8.11 -22.17 -27.09
CA LYS A 176 7.73 -21.55 -25.82
C LYS A 176 7.94 -20.03 -25.86
N ASP A 177 9.05 -19.57 -26.41
CA ASP A 177 9.34 -18.15 -26.59
C ASP A 177 8.32 -17.48 -27.53
N GLN A 178 7.96 -18.13 -28.64
CA GLN A 178 6.91 -17.65 -29.55
C GLN A 178 5.54 -17.58 -28.86
N TYR A 179 5.19 -18.59 -28.08
CA TYR A 179 3.94 -18.60 -27.31
C TYR A 179 3.91 -17.47 -26.29
N GLN A 180 5.04 -17.24 -25.60
CA GLN A 180 5.15 -16.16 -24.64
C GLN A 180 5.01 -14.78 -25.30
N GLN A 181 5.61 -14.56 -26.47
CA GLN A 181 5.41 -13.33 -27.24
C GLN A 181 3.95 -13.12 -27.67
N PHE A 182 3.26 -14.18 -28.09
CA PHE A 182 1.83 -14.10 -28.40
C PHE A 182 1.00 -13.74 -27.17
N TRP A 183 1.35 -14.30 -26.01
CA TRP A 183 0.70 -13.98 -24.75
C TRP A 183 0.96 -12.54 -24.30
N GLU A 184 2.18 -12.05 -24.42
CA GLU A 184 2.56 -10.66 -24.14
C GLU A 184 1.80 -9.69 -25.07
N LEU A 185 1.73 -10.00 -26.38
CA LEU A 185 0.93 -9.21 -27.33
C LEU A 185 -0.57 -9.23 -26.98
N GLY A 186 -1.09 -10.38 -26.55
CA GLY A 186 -2.47 -10.51 -26.09
C GLY A 186 -2.74 -9.67 -24.83
N MET A 187 -1.81 -9.67 -23.88
CA MET A 187 -1.88 -8.85 -22.67
C MET A 187 -1.80 -7.35 -22.97
N ASP A 188 -0.94 -6.94 -23.91
CA ASP A 188 -0.83 -5.56 -24.35
C ASP A 188 -2.10 -5.10 -25.07
N ALA A 189 -2.65 -5.93 -25.96
CA ALA A 189 -3.91 -5.65 -26.65
C ALA A 189 -5.09 -5.56 -25.67
N LEU A 190 -5.17 -6.46 -24.69
CA LEU A 190 -6.17 -6.43 -23.63
C LEU A 190 -6.05 -5.15 -22.80
N THR A 191 -4.83 -4.80 -22.39
CA THR A 191 -4.54 -3.59 -21.61
C THR A 191 -4.93 -2.35 -22.40
N PHE A 192 -4.62 -2.29 -23.69
CA PHE A 192 -5.02 -1.19 -24.56
C PHE A 192 -6.54 -1.05 -24.66
N ILE A 193 -7.28 -2.15 -24.83
CA ILE A 193 -8.75 -2.15 -24.85
C ILE A 193 -9.27 -1.67 -23.48
N LEU A 194 -8.74 -2.22 -22.39
CA LEU A 194 -9.17 -1.88 -21.04
C LEU A 194 -8.92 -0.40 -20.75
N ASP A 195 -7.76 0.14 -21.08
CA ASP A 195 -7.41 1.56 -20.89
C ASP A 195 -8.29 2.48 -21.74
N THR A 196 -8.68 2.04 -22.94
CA THR A 196 -9.61 2.79 -23.80
C THR A 196 -11.03 2.81 -23.23
N VAL A 197 -11.49 1.69 -22.65
CA VAL A 197 -12.85 1.55 -22.10
C VAL A 197 -12.95 2.10 -20.67
N THR A 198 -11.86 2.11 -19.90
CA THR A 198 -11.82 2.57 -18.50
C THR A 198 -12.35 4.00 -18.29
N PRO A 199 -11.99 5.02 -19.08
CA PRO A 199 -12.54 6.38 -18.90
C PRO A 199 -14.04 6.45 -19.24
N PHE A 200 -14.49 5.69 -20.23
CA PHE A 200 -15.91 5.54 -20.54
C PHE A 200 -16.67 4.88 -19.39
N TRP A 201 -16.13 3.78 -18.86
CA TRP A 201 -16.71 3.06 -17.72
C TRP A 201 -16.69 3.89 -16.44
N ARG A 202 -15.68 4.74 -16.22
CA ARG A 202 -15.65 5.63 -15.05
C ARG A 202 -16.73 6.71 -15.11
N THR A 203 -17.07 7.18 -16.31
CA THR A 203 -18.04 8.27 -16.51
C THR A 203 -19.47 7.74 -16.61
N TYR A 204 -19.67 6.64 -17.31
CA TYR A 204 -21.00 6.08 -17.63
C TYR A 204 -21.25 4.69 -17.02
N GLY A 205 -20.24 4.04 -16.45
CA GLY A 205 -20.34 2.65 -15.98
C GLY A 205 -21.22 2.49 -14.73
N LYS A 206 -21.47 3.54 -13.95
CA LYS A 206 -22.48 3.46 -12.88
C LYS A 206 -23.88 3.35 -13.46
N THR A 207 -24.23 4.23 -14.41
CA THR A 207 -25.55 4.20 -15.07
C THR A 207 -25.74 2.95 -15.92
N ILE A 208 -24.71 2.56 -16.69
CA ILE A 208 -24.74 1.33 -17.50
C ILE A 208 -24.75 0.09 -16.61
N GLY A 209 -24.02 0.09 -15.48
CA GLY A 209 -24.00 -1.02 -14.53
C GLY A 209 -25.36 -1.22 -13.85
N ASP A 210 -26.03 -0.13 -13.44
CA ASP A 210 -27.40 -0.19 -12.91
C ASP A 210 -28.37 -0.74 -13.97
N ASP A 211 -28.22 -0.35 -15.24
CA ASP A 211 -29.07 -0.83 -16.33
C ASP A 211 -28.77 -2.29 -16.69
N VAL A 212 -27.51 -2.72 -16.72
CA VAL A 212 -27.12 -4.13 -16.93
C VAL A 212 -27.61 -5.00 -15.77
N GLN A 213 -27.52 -4.51 -14.53
CA GLN A 213 -28.03 -5.22 -13.38
C GLN A 213 -29.56 -5.40 -13.46
N ASP A 214 -30.29 -4.32 -13.71
CA ASP A 214 -31.74 -4.32 -13.74
C ASP A 214 -32.30 -5.09 -14.95
N PHE A 215 -31.68 -4.97 -16.13
CA PHE A 215 -32.21 -5.53 -17.38
C PHE A 215 -31.58 -6.87 -17.80
N LEU A 216 -30.31 -7.13 -17.50
CA LEU A 216 -29.57 -8.31 -17.98
C LEU A 216 -29.32 -9.34 -16.86
N ILE A 217 -28.93 -8.90 -15.66
CA ILE A 217 -28.55 -9.80 -14.57
C ILE A 217 -29.78 -10.43 -13.90
N ILE A 218 -30.85 -9.67 -13.66
CA ILE A 218 -32.09 -10.19 -13.05
C ILE A 218 -32.72 -11.34 -13.88
N PRO A 219 -32.78 -11.26 -15.23
CA PRO A 219 -33.24 -12.38 -16.06
C PRO A 219 -32.30 -13.58 -16.09
N TRP A 220 -30.98 -13.35 -16.16
CA TRP A 220 -30.01 -14.39 -16.52
C TRP A 220 -29.43 -15.14 -15.32
N TYR A 221 -29.29 -14.49 -14.17
CA TYR A 221 -28.61 -15.01 -12.97
C TYR A 221 -29.55 -15.45 -11.84
N ARG A 222 -30.74 -15.94 -12.20
CA ARG A 222 -31.77 -16.43 -11.28
C ARG A 222 -31.32 -17.74 -10.59
N ASN A 223 -30.42 -17.63 -9.59
CA ASN A 223 -30.18 -18.53 -8.43
C ASN A 223 -28.70 -18.87 -8.12
N GLU A 224 -27.72 -18.60 -9.00
CA GLU A 224 -26.41 -19.28 -8.87
C GLU A 224 -25.37 -18.58 -7.99
N PHE A 225 -25.47 -17.26 -7.74
CA PHE A 225 -24.41 -16.53 -7.02
C PHE A 225 -24.61 -16.35 -5.52
N THR A 226 -25.84 -16.42 -5.01
CA THR A 226 -26.11 -16.18 -3.57
C THR A 226 -26.28 -17.46 -2.76
N GLY A 227 -26.40 -18.63 -3.40
CA GLY A 227 -26.59 -19.92 -2.72
C GLY A 227 -27.91 -20.03 -1.92
N GLU A 228 -28.77 -19.02 -1.96
CA GLU A 228 -30.04 -19.01 -1.25
C GLU A 228 -31.16 -19.65 -2.10
N PRO A 229 -31.95 -20.59 -1.58
CA PRO A 229 -33.03 -21.26 -2.31
C PRO A 229 -34.26 -20.37 -2.54
N LYS A 230 -34.23 -19.09 -2.14
CA LYS A 230 -35.37 -18.17 -2.22
C LYS A 230 -35.33 -17.34 -3.50
N ARG A 231 -36.38 -17.47 -4.31
CA ARG A 231 -36.62 -16.63 -5.49
C ARG A 231 -36.71 -15.16 -5.06
N TYR A 232 -35.87 -14.29 -5.62
CA TYR A 232 -36.03 -12.84 -5.44
C TYR A 232 -37.37 -12.40 -6.05
N PRO A 233 -38.29 -11.81 -5.25
CA PRO A 233 -39.56 -11.34 -5.77
C PRO A 233 -39.36 -10.04 -6.54
N ILE A 234 -39.49 -10.10 -7.87
CA ILE A 234 -39.52 -8.91 -8.72
C ILE A 234 -40.86 -8.20 -8.45
N ARG A 235 -40.82 -7.01 -7.85
CA ARG A 235 -42.01 -6.28 -7.42
C ARG A 235 -42.61 -5.39 -8.52
N SER A 236 -41.82 -5.00 -9.51
CA SER A 236 -42.25 -4.15 -10.63
C SER A 236 -41.21 -4.15 -11.75
N LEU A 237 -41.63 -3.72 -12.94
CA LEU A 237 -40.70 -3.30 -14.00
C LEU A 237 -39.75 -2.20 -13.48
N PRO A 238 -38.52 -2.13 -14.00
CA PRO A 238 -37.56 -1.09 -13.61
C PRO A 238 -38.15 0.31 -13.89
N ARG A 239 -38.21 1.14 -12.84
CA ARG A 239 -38.77 2.50 -12.92
C ARG A 239 -37.75 3.45 -13.50
N ARG A 240 -37.72 3.57 -14.83
CA ARG A 240 -36.88 4.54 -15.56
C ARG A 240 -37.74 5.64 -16.21
N SER A 241 -37.13 6.78 -16.50
CA SER A 241 -37.81 7.91 -17.16
C SER A 241 -38.23 7.53 -18.59
N PHE A 242 -39.28 8.16 -19.11
CA PHE A 242 -39.75 7.91 -20.49
C PHE A 242 -38.64 8.18 -21.52
N GLN A 243 -37.81 9.21 -21.30
CA GLN A 243 -36.66 9.53 -22.14
C GLN A 243 -35.65 8.38 -22.21
N HIS A 244 -35.44 7.67 -21.10
CA HIS A 244 -34.55 6.52 -21.07
C HIS A 244 -35.09 5.34 -21.88
N TRP A 245 -36.39 5.05 -21.77
CA TRP A 245 -37.04 4.02 -22.59
C TRP A 245 -37.01 4.34 -24.09
N MET A 246 -37.24 5.60 -24.45
CA MET A 246 -37.08 6.06 -25.83
C MET A 246 -35.63 5.91 -26.32
N GLY A 247 -34.66 6.22 -25.45
CA GLY A 247 -33.23 6.02 -25.72
C GLY A 247 -32.86 4.56 -25.95
N LEU A 248 -33.36 3.64 -25.13
CA LEU A 248 -33.15 2.20 -25.30
C LEU A 248 -33.77 1.68 -26.61
N LEU A 249 -34.98 2.13 -26.94
CA LEU A 249 -35.66 1.77 -28.18
C LEU A 249 -34.89 2.30 -29.40
N LEU A 250 -34.43 3.54 -29.36
CA LEU A 250 -33.58 4.11 -30.40
C LEU A 250 -32.26 3.34 -30.53
N PHE A 251 -31.63 2.99 -29.40
CA PHE A 251 -30.40 2.18 -29.38
C PHE A 251 -30.62 0.79 -30.00
N PHE A 252 -31.75 0.14 -29.73
CA PHE A 252 -32.12 -1.12 -30.36
C PHE A 252 -32.24 -0.99 -31.90
N PHE A 253 -32.89 0.07 -32.39
CA PHE A 253 -32.99 0.29 -33.83
C PHE A 253 -31.63 0.63 -34.46
N ILE A 254 -30.79 1.41 -33.79
CA ILE A 254 -29.44 1.72 -34.25
C ILE A 254 -28.60 0.44 -34.34
N THR A 255 -28.60 -0.39 -33.29
CA THR A 255 -27.85 -1.66 -33.29
C THR A 255 -28.33 -2.60 -34.39
N ALA A 256 -29.64 -2.74 -34.60
CA ALA A 256 -30.19 -3.50 -35.72
C ALA A 256 -29.74 -2.95 -37.09
N ALA A 257 -29.76 -1.62 -37.28
CA ALA A 257 -29.32 -0.98 -38.51
C ALA A 257 -27.82 -1.18 -38.77
N VAL A 258 -26.99 -1.06 -37.73
CA VAL A 258 -25.54 -1.29 -37.80
C VAL A 258 -25.24 -2.73 -38.20
N ILE A 259 -25.89 -3.72 -37.57
CA ILE A 259 -25.71 -5.14 -37.91
C ILE A 259 -26.07 -5.42 -39.36
N LEU A 260 -27.20 -4.90 -39.84
CA LEU A 260 -27.60 -5.07 -41.24
C LEU A 260 -26.60 -4.45 -42.20
N LEU A 261 -26.10 -3.25 -41.88
CA LEU A 261 -25.10 -2.56 -42.70
C LEU A 261 -23.76 -3.30 -42.70
N GLN A 262 -23.31 -3.79 -41.54
CA GLN A 262 -22.08 -4.58 -41.43
C GLN A 262 -22.20 -5.93 -42.13
N ALA A 263 -23.31 -6.64 -41.99
CA ALA A 263 -23.56 -7.89 -42.68
C ALA A 263 -23.62 -7.69 -44.20
N HIS A 264 -24.27 -6.62 -44.66
CA HIS A 264 -24.30 -6.26 -46.08
C HIS A 264 -22.90 -5.93 -46.59
N ALA A 265 -22.12 -5.15 -45.84
CA ALA A 265 -20.75 -4.85 -46.18
C ALA A 265 -19.87 -6.12 -46.20
N ALA A 266 -20.04 -7.05 -45.26
CA ALA A 266 -19.30 -8.29 -45.19
C ALA A 266 -19.62 -9.21 -46.39
N MET A 267 -20.90 -9.30 -46.76
CA MET A 267 -21.35 -10.02 -47.95
C MET A 267 -20.83 -9.39 -49.24
N SER A 268 -20.82 -8.05 -49.33
CA SER A 268 -20.24 -7.32 -50.46
C SER A 268 -18.73 -7.54 -50.57
N SER A 269 -18.01 -7.56 -49.45
CA SER A 269 -16.57 -7.86 -49.40
C SER A 269 -16.27 -9.28 -49.88
N ILE A 270 -17.09 -10.28 -49.47
CA ILE A 270 -16.98 -11.65 -49.99
C ILE A 270 -17.26 -11.69 -51.48
N TYR A 271 -18.31 -11.03 -51.97
CA TYR A 271 -18.65 -11.05 -53.40
C TYR A 271 -17.53 -10.44 -54.26
N ASN A 272 -16.84 -9.44 -53.71
CA ASN A 272 -15.69 -8.78 -54.34
C ASN A 272 -14.33 -9.41 -54.00
N TYR A 273 -14.28 -10.66 -53.52
CA TYR A 273 -13.03 -11.32 -53.11
C TYR A 273 -11.97 -11.38 -54.21
N LYS A 274 -12.37 -11.33 -55.48
CA LYS A 274 -11.45 -11.33 -56.61
C LYS A 274 -10.79 -9.96 -56.87
N LEU A 275 -11.10 -8.92 -56.09
CA LEU A 275 -10.53 -7.57 -56.24
C LEU A 275 -10.42 -7.14 -57.71
N PRO A 276 -11.53 -7.17 -58.48
CA PRO A 276 -11.48 -6.93 -59.93
C PRO A 276 -11.02 -5.52 -60.31
N TRP A 277 -10.95 -4.59 -59.36
CA TRP A 277 -10.45 -3.23 -59.58
C TRP A 277 -8.92 -3.16 -59.76
N ILE A 278 -8.16 -4.19 -59.35
CA ILE A 278 -6.70 -4.19 -59.47
C ILE A 278 -6.31 -4.89 -60.77
N GLY A 279 -5.92 -4.11 -61.77
CA GLY A 279 -5.49 -4.65 -63.07
C GLY A 279 -4.09 -5.32 -63.06
N ASN A 280 -3.30 -5.15 -61.99
CA ASN A 280 -1.98 -5.77 -61.87
C ASN A 280 -2.03 -7.01 -60.95
N ASP A 281 -1.81 -8.18 -61.53
CA ASP A 281 -1.87 -9.47 -60.82
C ASP A 281 -0.85 -9.58 -59.68
N GLY A 282 0.36 -9.01 -59.82
CA GLY A 282 1.39 -9.09 -58.79
C GLY A 282 1.00 -8.32 -57.51
N PHE A 283 0.44 -7.12 -57.67
CA PHE A 283 -0.02 -6.31 -56.55
C PHE A 283 -1.24 -6.93 -55.86
N ARG A 284 -2.11 -7.58 -56.64
CA ARG A 284 -3.28 -8.30 -56.13
C ARG A 284 -2.90 -9.44 -55.19
N TRP A 285 -1.90 -10.25 -55.53
CA TRP A 285 -1.45 -11.36 -54.68
C TRP A 285 -0.86 -10.91 -53.35
N ILE A 286 -0.18 -9.75 -53.33
CA ILE A 286 0.37 -9.17 -52.10
C ILE A 286 -0.75 -8.65 -51.17
N LEU A 287 -1.80 -8.06 -51.73
CA LEU A 287 -2.93 -7.52 -50.94
C LEU A 287 -3.97 -8.57 -50.54
N MET A 288 -4.05 -9.68 -51.27
CA MET A 288 -4.99 -10.77 -51.04
C MET A 288 -5.04 -11.26 -49.57
N PRO A 289 -3.92 -11.56 -48.88
CA PRO A 289 -3.95 -12.02 -47.49
C PRO A 289 -4.51 -10.97 -46.53
N PHE A 290 -4.12 -9.69 -46.69
CA PHE A 290 -4.64 -8.61 -45.85
C PHE A 290 -6.15 -8.40 -46.05
N PHE A 291 -6.63 -8.55 -47.30
CA PHE A 291 -8.04 -8.49 -47.61
C PHE A 291 -8.83 -9.63 -46.95
N TRP A 292 -8.30 -10.86 -46.98
CA TRP A 292 -8.90 -12.00 -46.28
C TRP A 292 -8.92 -11.85 -44.76
N ILE A 293 -7.84 -11.31 -44.18
CA ILE A 293 -7.80 -10.98 -42.75
C ILE A 293 -8.86 -9.94 -42.41
N GLY A 294 -9.03 -8.90 -43.24
CA GLY A 294 -10.08 -7.90 -43.09
C GLY A 294 -11.48 -8.50 -43.15
N ILE A 295 -11.76 -9.40 -44.10
CA ILE A 295 -13.03 -10.13 -44.19
C ILE A 295 -13.27 -10.94 -42.92
N LEU A 296 -12.26 -11.66 -42.42
CA LEU A 296 -12.39 -12.48 -41.22
C LEU A 296 -12.72 -11.62 -40.00
N ILE A 297 -12.00 -10.50 -39.81
CA ILE A 297 -12.28 -9.53 -38.75
C ILE A 297 -13.71 -8.99 -38.87
N GLN A 298 -14.14 -8.63 -40.08
CA GLN A 298 -15.46 -8.08 -40.33
C GLN A 298 -16.58 -9.09 -40.01
N TRP A 299 -16.41 -10.38 -40.36
CA TRP A 299 -17.35 -11.43 -39.98
C TRP A 299 -17.34 -11.71 -38.47
N GLY A 300 -16.17 -11.62 -37.83
CA GLY A 300 -16.06 -11.69 -36.38
C GLY A 300 -16.88 -10.58 -35.70
N ALA A 301 -16.80 -9.35 -36.21
CA ALA A 301 -17.60 -8.23 -35.72
C ALA A 301 -19.11 -8.47 -35.91
N VAL A 302 -19.53 -8.91 -37.11
CA VAL A 302 -20.94 -9.24 -37.39
C VAL A 302 -21.47 -10.30 -36.44
N LEU A 303 -20.71 -11.38 -36.18
CA LEU A 303 -21.11 -12.43 -35.25
C LEU A 303 -21.23 -11.90 -33.82
N PHE A 304 -20.29 -11.09 -33.38
CA PHE A 304 -20.30 -10.49 -32.05
C PHE A 304 -21.52 -9.56 -31.87
N GLU A 305 -21.80 -8.68 -32.82
CA GLU A 305 -22.96 -7.79 -32.75
C GLU A 305 -24.28 -8.56 -32.84
N LEU A 306 -24.34 -9.63 -33.64
CA LEU A 306 -25.49 -10.52 -33.73
C LEU A 306 -25.75 -11.24 -32.40
N CYS A 307 -24.70 -11.64 -31.66
CA CYS A 307 -24.84 -12.13 -30.28
C CYS A 307 -25.44 -11.07 -29.35
N ILE A 308 -24.99 -9.81 -29.45
CA ILE A 308 -25.55 -8.70 -28.67
C ILE A 308 -27.03 -8.51 -28.99
N PHE A 309 -27.40 -8.52 -30.27
CA PHE A 309 -28.78 -8.37 -30.70
C PHE A 309 -29.69 -9.50 -30.20
N PHE A 310 -29.22 -10.75 -30.28
CA PHE A 310 -29.96 -11.88 -29.72
C PHE A 310 -30.10 -11.78 -28.20
N ALA A 311 -29.07 -11.31 -27.49
CA ALA A 311 -29.16 -11.06 -26.06
C ALA A 311 -30.22 -9.99 -25.74
N GLN A 312 -30.27 -8.88 -26.50
CA GLN A 312 -31.31 -7.86 -26.36
C GLN A 312 -32.72 -8.43 -26.59
N MET A 313 -32.91 -9.20 -27.67
CA MET A 313 -34.17 -9.87 -27.96
C MET A 313 -34.58 -10.86 -26.88
N GLY A 314 -33.62 -11.63 -26.35
CA GLY A 314 -33.84 -12.56 -25.25
C GLY A 314 -34.30 -11.85 -23.98
N VAL A 315 -33.68 -10.73 -23.63
CA VAL A 315 -34.08 -9.89 -22.49
C VAL A 315 -35.50 -9.36 -22.68
N ILE A 316 -35.81 -8.82 -23.86
CA ILE A 316 -37.16 -8.29 -24.17
C ILE A 316 -38.21 -9.41 -24.06
N ALA A 317 -37.96 -10.55 -24.69
CA ALA A 317 -38.86 -11.70 -24.66
C ALA A 317 -39.08 -12.21 -23.22
N TRP A 318 -38.02 -12.24 -22.41
CA TRP A 318 -38.10 -12.63 -21.01
C TRP A 318 -38.97 -11.66 -20.20
N TRP A 319 -38.77 -10.35 -20.36
CA TRP A 319 -39.56 -9.33 -19.66
C TRP A 319 -41.03 -9.33 -20.08
N ILE A 320 -41.31 -9.55 -21.38
CA ILE A 320 -42.69 -9.73 -21.88
C ILE A 320 -43.33 -10.97 -21.25
N GLY A 321 -42.62 -12.10 -21.21
CA GLY A 321 -43.13 -13.32 -20.60
C GLY A 321 -43.34 -13.21 -19.08
N TRP A 322 -42.49 -12.44 -18.38
CA TRP A 322 -42.71 -12.10 -16.98
C TRP A 322 -43.95 -11.22 -16.80
N ALA A 323 -44.12 -10.18 -17.62
CA ALA A 323 -45.27 -9.27 -17.56
C ALA A 323 -46.59 -9.99 -17.88
N ALA A 324 -46.57 -10.95 -18.80
CA ALA A 324 -47.69 -11.82 -19.14
C ALA A 324 -47.93 -12.94 -18.11
N LYS A 325 -47.15 -12.99 -17.02
CA LYS A 325 -47.21 -14.04 -15.97
C LYS A 325 -46.98 -15.47 -16.48
N ILE A 326 -46.25 -15.63 -17.57
CA ILE A 326 -45.90 -16.95 -18.13
C ILE A 326 -44.79 -17.61 -17.31
N PHE A 327 -43.89 -16.81 -16.70
CA PHE A 327 -42.72 -17.28 -15.94
C PHE A 327 -42.82 -17.11 -14.40
N THR A 328 -43.99 -16.70 -13.90
CA THR A 328 -44.38 -16.68 -12.48
C THR A 328 -45.25 -17.87 -12.18
#